data_AF-A0A7I8KIV1-F1
#
_entry.id   AF-A0A7I8KIV1-F1
#
_cell.length_a   1.000
_cell.length_b   1.000
_cell.length_c   1.000
_cell.angle_alpha   90.00
_cell.angle_beta   90.00
_cell.angle_gamma   90.00
#
_symmetry.space_group_name_H-M   'P 1'
#
loop_
_entity.id
_entity.type
_entity.pdbx_description
1 polymer ?
#
loop_
_entity_poly.entity_id
_entity_poly.type
_entity_poly.pdbx_seq_one_letter_code
_entity_poly.pdbx_strand_id
1 'polypeptide(L)'
;MRNMFGSLHALLPQLPAKADKSTIVDEAIKTIKTLEATLKRLQKQKMERIRGVILDSPIPVTAHQWQATGESSREAFMADQGKSWPSAASSELRFPQCFQTWSSPNVVVSVTGADAHINICAVTKPGLIAAIVYALEKHNLEVLSAHVSCDYFRSMFMIHAQANGAPDTFPEALPLEEIFKSAVEDIIPWIS
;
A
#
# COMPACT_ATOMS: atom_id res chain seq x y z
N MET A 1 6.89 24.75 -43.60
CA MET A 1 8.12 24.55 -42.78
C MET A 1 8.40 25.66 -41.76
N ARG A 2 8.11 26.95 -42.03
CA ARG A 2 8.46 28.06 -41.11
C ARG A 2 7.88 27.89 -39.68
N ASN A 3 6.67 27.33 -39.56
CA ASN A 3 6.02 27.08 -38.27
C ASN A 3 6.66 25.95 -37.46
N MET A 4 7.25 24.93 -38.11
CA MET A 4 7.86 23.80 -37.40
C MET A 4 9.15 24.19 -36.66
N PHE A 5 9.96 25.06 -37.25
CA PHE A 5 11.17 25.57 -36.58
C PHE A 5 10.82 26.50 -35.41
N GLY A 6 9.74 27.27 -35.52
CA GLY A 6 9.23 28.08 -34.40
C GLY A 6 8.77 27.21 -33.23
N SER A 7 8.00 26.15 -33.50
CA SER A 7 7.60 25.18 -32.47
C SER A 7 8.79 24.44 -31.87
N LEU A 8 9.77 24.04 -32.69
CA LEU A 8 10.96 23.35 -32.21
C LEU A 8 11.83 24.26 -31.33
N HIS A 9 11.98 25.54 -31.70
CA HIS A 9 12.71 26.54 -30.92
C HIS A 9 12.03 26.80 -29.56
N ALA A 10 10.69 26.83 -29.51
CA ALA A 10 9.94 26.98 -28.26
C ALA A 10 10.17 25.82 -27.27
N LEU A 11 10.52 24.62 -27.76
CA LEU A 11 10.86 23.45 -26.93
C LEU A 11 12.33 23.45 -26.47
N LEU A 12 13.14 24.39 -26.95
CA LEU A 12 14.57 24.53 -26.68
C LEU A 12 14.86 25.89 -26.02
N PRO A 13 14.42 26.13 -24.77
CA PRO A 13 14.52 27.43 -24.11
C PRO A 13 15.97 27.90 -23.90
N GLN A 14 16.94 26.99 -24.04
CA GLN A 14 18.38 27.28 -23.96
C GLN A 14 18.95 27.96 -25.22
N LEU A 15 18.20 28.01 -26.32
CA LEU A 15 18.66 28.62 -27.57
C LEU A 15 18.25 30.10 -27.67
N PRO A 16 19.14 30.97 -28.20
CA PRO A 16 18.81 32.37 -28.43
C PRO A 16 17.70 32.51 -29.51
N ALA A 17 16.88 33.56 -29.41
CA ALA A 17 15.73 33.78 -30.30
C ALA A 17 16.06 33.92 -31.81
N LYS A 18 17.32 34.13 -32.15
CA LYS A 18 17.83 34.22 -33.53
C LYS A 18 18.79 33.08 -33.89
N ALA A 19 18.63 31.92 -33.28
CA ALA A 19 19.43 30.74 -33.60
C ALA A 19 19.20 30.29 -35.05
N ASP A 20 20.28 29.92 -35.73
CA ASP A 20 20.22 29.39 -37.09
C ASP A 20 19.53 28.01 -37.13
N LYS A 21 18.93 27.67 -38.26
CA LYS A 21 18.13 26.43 -38.41
C LYS A 21 18.93 25.16 -38.14
N SER A 22 20.20 25.11 -38.55
CA SER A 22 21.10 23.99 -38.26
C SER A 22 21.33 23.85 -36.77
N THR A 23 21.65 24.95 -36.09
CA THR A 23 21.84 24.98 -34.63
C THR A 23 20.58 24.54 -33.87
N ILE A 24 19.39 24.94 -34.33
CA ILE A 24 18.12 24.50 -33.75
C ILE A 24 17.96 22.98 -33.86
N VAL A 25 18.29 22.41 -35.02
CA VAL A 25 18.18 20.96 -35.26
C VAL A 25 19.23 20.18 -34.47
N ASP A 26 20.47 20.65 -34.41
CA ASP A 26 21.56 19.99 -33.69
C ASP A 26 21.28 19.95 -32.18
N GLU A 27 20.82 21.07 -31.61
CA GLU A 27 20.44 21.13 -30.20
C GLU A 27 19.14 20.35 -29.91
N ALA A 28 18.21 20.25 -30.86
CA ALA A 28 17.06 19.35 -30.74
C ALA A 28 17.51 17.89 -30.60
N ILE A 29 18.40 17.43 -31.49
CA ILE A 29 18.93 16.06 -31.47
C ILE A 29 19.66 15.79 -30.15
N LYS A 30 20.48 16.74 -29.68
CA LYS A 30 21.20 16.63 -28.42
C LYS A 30 20.25 16.57 -27.21
N THR A 31 19.21 17.41 -27.22
CA THR A 31 18.20 17.43 -26.15
C THR A 31 17.43 16.10 -26.10
N ILE A 32 17.01 15.58 -27.26
CA ILE A 32 16.36 14.26 -27.34
C ILE A 32 17.25 13.17 -26.75
N LYS A 33 18.52 13.09 -27.17
CA LYS A 33 19.48 12.09 -26.64
C LYS A 33 19.68 12.23 -25.12
N THR A 34 19.73 13.46 -24.62
CA THR A 34 19.89 13.75 -23.18
C THR A 34 18.65 13.32 -22.39
N LEU A 35 17.45 13.59 -22.92
CA LEU A 35 16.19 13.16 -22.33
C LEU A 35 16.06 11.64 -22.32
N GLU A 36 16.42 10.96 -23.41
CA GLU A 36 16.43 9.49 -23.47
C GLU A 36 17.37 8.87 -22.44
N ALA A 37 18.58 9.42 -22.29
CA ALA A 37 19.53 8.98 -21.27
C ALA A 37 19.01 9.23 -19.85
N THR A 38 18.40 10.40 -19.63
CA THR A 38 17.78 10.77 -18.35
C THR A 38 16.63 9.85 -17.99
N LEU A 39 15.78 9.51 -18.96
CA LEU A 39 14.65 8.60 -18.78
C LEU A 39 15.16 7.21 -18.36
N LYS A 40 16.14 6.65 -19.06
CA LYS A 40 16.75 5.35 -18.69
C LYS A 40 17.36 5.38 -17.29
N ARG A 41 18.08 6.46 -16.94
CA ARG A 41 18.65 6.65 -15.60
C ARG A 41 17.56 6.70 -14.52
N LEU A 42 16.49 7.47 -14.74
CA LEU A 42 15.38 7.60 -13.80
C LEU A 42 14.61 6.29 -13.63
N GLN A 43 14.41 5.51 -14.70
CA GLN A 43 13.82 4.18 -14.62
C GLN A 43 14.68 3.22 -13.79
N LYS A 44 16.00 3.22 -13.99
CA LYS A 44 16.94 2.45 -13.18
C LYS A 44 16.88 2.87 -11.71
N GLN A 45 16.92 4.17 -11.43
CA GLN A 45 16.86 4.72 -10.08
C GLN A 45 15.53 4.40 -9.38
N LYS A 46 14.40 4.40 -10.12
CA LYS A 46 13.10 3.97 -9.59
C LYS A 46 13.14 2.50 -9.15
N MET A 47 13.75 1.62 -9.95
CA MET A 47 13.92 0.20 -9.62
C MET A 47 14.84 0.00 -8.40
N GLU A 48 15.94 0.75 -8.33
CA GLU A 48 16.88 0.69 -7.21
C GLU A 48 16.29 1.23 -5.91
N ARG A 49 15.46 2.28 -5.95
CA ARG A 49 14.75 2.76 -4.75
C ARG A 49 13.74 1.74 -4.24
N ILE A 50 13.03 1.05 -5.14
CA ILE A 50 12.11 -0.04 -4.76
C ILE A 50 12.88 -1.23 -4.16
N ARG A 51 14.07 -1.54 -4.68
CA ARG A 51 14.92 -2.63 -4.15
C ARG A 51 15.70 -2.25 -2.88
N GLY A 52 16.09 -0.99 -2.73
CA GLY A 52 16.89 -0.48 -1.60
C GLY A 52 16.11 -0.36 -0.29
N VAL A 53 14.77 -0.27 -0.35
CA VAL A 53 13.90 -0.38 0.84
C VAL A 53 13.96 -1.79 1.46
N ILE A 54 14.47 -2.80 0.75
CA ILE A 54 14.58 -4.18 1.24
C ILE A 54 15.96 -4.47 1.87
N LEU A 55 17.02 -3.67 1.63
CA LEU A 55 18.39 -4.09 1.97
C LEU A 55 19.19 -3.24 2.97
N ASP A 56 18.66 -2.14 3.51
CA ASP A 56 19.40 -1.30 4.49
C ASP A 56 18.66 -1.11 5.82
N SER A 57 18.12 -2.21 6.36
CA SER A 57 17.80 -2.30 7.78
C SER A 57 18.37 -3.60 8.35
N PRO A 58 19.33 -3.54 9.30
CA PRO A 58 19.77 -4.73 10.01
C PRO A 58 18.70 -5.12 11.03
N ILE A 59 17.70 -5.89 10.60
CA ILE A 59 16.76 -6.58 11.48
C ILE A 59 16.83 -8.07 11.12
N PRO A 60 17.08 -8.98 12.08
CA PRO A 60 17.29 -10.39 11.78
C PRO A 60 15.99 -11.03 11.31
N VAL A 61 15.92 -11.37 10.02
CA VAL A 61 14.81 -12.13 9.47
C VAL A 61 15.15 -13.61 9.60
N THR A 62 14.64 -14.25 10.65
CA THR A 62 14.63 -15.70 10.74
C THR A 62 13.75 -16.23 9.62
N ALA A 63 14.38 -16.90 8.65
CA ALA A 63 13.70 -17.59 7.57
C ALA A 63 12.88 -18.76 8.14
N HIS A 64 11.57 -18.56 8.35
CA HIS A 64 10.65 -19.68 8.51
C HIS A 64 10.08 -20.03 7.13
N GLN A 65 10.62 -21.14 6.64
CA GLN A 65 10.26 -21.91 5.46
C GLN A 65 8.75 -22.19 5.40
N TRP A 66 8.08 -21.69 4.37
CA TRP A 66 6.69 -22.01 4.07
C TRP A 66 6.65 -23.37 3.37
N GLN A 67 6.18 -24.40 4.07
CA GLN A 67 5.70 -25.62 3.42
C GLN A 67 4.20 -25.46 3.15
N ALA A 68 3.89 -25.29 1.87
CA ALA A 68 2.55 -25.45 1.32
C ALA A 68 2.28 -26.93 1.06
N THR A 69 1.33 -27.50 1.80
CA THR A 69 0.54 -28.72 1.53
C THR A 69 -0.56 -28.65 2.59
N GLY A 70 -1.83 -28.43 2.28
CA GLY A 70 -2.68 -29.24 1.40
C GLY A 70 -3.77 -29.84 2.29
N GLU A 71 -4.99 -29.31 2.14
CA GLU A 71 -6.30 -29.97 2.39
C GLU A 71 -6.62 -30.65 3.74
N SER A 72 -7.67 -30.13 4.37
CA SER A 72 -8.88 -30.86 4.81
C SER A 72 -8.82 -31.91 5.94
N SER A 73 -9.73 -31.71 6.89
CA SER A 73 -10.55 -32.75 7.55
C SER A 73 -10.13 -33.27 8.95
N ARG A 74 -10.94 -32.85 9.93
CA ARG A 74 -11.57 -33.62 11.03
C ARG A 74 -10.70 -34.37 12.06
N GLU A 75 -10.94 -33.96 13.32
CA GLU A 75 -11.10 -34.77 14.54
C GLU A 75 -10.26 -36.05 14.71
N ALA A 76 -9.37 -36.02 15.70
CA ALA A 76 -8.99 -37.09 16.64
C ALA A 76 -7.82 -36.49 17.46
N PHE A 77 -7.65 -36.60 18.77
CA PHE A 77 -7.98 -37.64 19.73
C PHE A 77 -7.64 -37.07 21.11
N MET A 78 -8.49 -37.32 22.10
CA MET A 78 -8.30 -36.87 23.49
C MET A 78 -7.16 -37.61 24.21
N ALA A 79 -6.76 -37.00 25.34
CA ALA A 79 -6.09 -37.58 26.52
C ALA A 79 -4.56 -37.55 26.56
N ASP A 80 -4.01 -36.74 27.47
CA ASP A 80 -3.37 -37.29 28.68
C ASP A 80 -3.35 -36.23 29.80
N GLN A 81 -3.76 -36.63 31.00
CA GLN A 81 -3.66 -35.84 32.22
C GLN A 81 -2.38 -36.25 32.97
N GLY A 82 -1.64 -35.26 33.48
CA GLY A 82 -0.86 -35.51 34.69
C GLY A 82 0.37 -34.62 34.89
N LYS A 83 0.24 -33.67 35.82
CA LYS A 83 1.15 -33.37 36.94
C LYS A 83 1.24 -31.86 37.20
N SER A 84 0.75 -31.47 38.37
CA SER A 84 0.93 -30.16 39.01
C SER A 84 2.35 -30.10 39.61
N TRP A 85 3.16 -29.04 39.43
CA TRP A 85 3.42 -27.84 40.27
C TRP A 85 4.75 -27.24 39.71
N PRO A 86 5.20 -25.99 40.01
CA PRO A 86 4.52 -24.77 40.43
C PRO A 86 4.68 -23.62 39.41
N SER A 87 3.97 -22.52 39.66
CA SER A 87 4.07 -21.21 38.97
C SER A 87 5.52 -20.77 38.72
N ALA A 88 6.01 -21.02 37.52
CA ALA A 88 7.11 -20.25 36.93
C ALA A 88 6.46 -19.25 36.00
N ALA A 89 6.68 -17.96 36.28
CA ALA A 89 6.26 -16.85 35.44
C ALA A 89 6.42 -17.23 33.97
N SER A 90 5.29 -17.42 33.28
CA SER A 90 5.29 -17.41 31.83
C SER A 90 5.81 -16.03 31.48
N SER A 91 7.11 -15.96 31.17
CA SER A 91 7.61 -14.94 30.28
C SER A 91 6.76 -15.11 29.05
N GLU A 92 5.68 -14.33 29.01
CA GLU A 92 4.86 -14.12 27.83
C GLU A 92 5.87 -13.80 26.75
N LEU A 93 6.14 -14.80 25.91
CA LEU A 93 6.73 -14.58 24.61
C LEU A 93 5.74 -13.62 23.96
N ARG A 94 6.02 -12.32 24.07
CA ARG A 94 5.28 -11.26 23.38
C ARG A 94 5.45 -11.60 21.92
N PHE A 95 4.47 -12.33 21.38
CA PHE A 95 4.37 -12.55 19.96
C PHE A 95 4.36 -11.15 19.34
N PRO A 96 5.26 -10.85 18.38
CA PRO A 96 5.19 -9.58 17.70
C PRO A 96 3.79 -9.46 17.12
N GLN A 97 3.10 -8.37 17.46
CA GLN A 97 1.75 -8.07 17.02
C GLN A 97 1.65 -8.38 15.54
N CYS A 98 0.93 -9.45 15.20
CA CYS A 98 1.08 -10.07 13.89
C CYS A 98 0.53 -9.12 12.83
N PHE A 99 1.36 -8.79 11.85
CA PHE A 99 0.92 -8.09 10.66
C PHE A 99 0.01 -9.04 9.87
N GLN A 100 -1.26 -8.70 9.75
CA GLN A 100 -2.23 -9.47 8.99
C GLN A 100 -2.63 -8.71 7.74
N THR A 101 -2.93 -9.43 6.66
CA THR A 101 -3.41 -8.81 5.42
C THR A 101 -4.49 -9.68 4.81
N TRP A 102 -5.58 -9.02 4.41
CA TRP A 102 -6.66 -9.62 3.62
C TRP A 102 -6.78 -8.88 2.31
N SER A 103 -7.17 -9.61 1.28
CA SER A 103 -7.44 -9.05 -0.04
C SER A 103 -8.75 -9.61 -0.57
N SER A 104 -9.55 -8.74 -1.15
CA SER A 104 -10.70 -9.09 -1.97
C SER A 104 -10.55 -8.37 -3.33
N PRO A 105 -11.39 -8.66 -4.33
CA PRO A 105 -11.45 -7.82 -5.51
C PRO A 105 -11.64 -6.37 -5.10
N ASN A 106 -10.85 -5.45 -5.67
CA ASN A 106 -10.94 -4.02 -5.44
C ASN A 106 -10.57 -3.52 -4.02
N VAL A 107 -10.17 -4.39 -3.08
CA VAL A 107 -9.78 -3.99 -1.72
C VAL A 107 -8.61 -4.80 -1.17
N VAL A 108 -7.70 -4.14 -0.45
CA VAL A 108 -6.64 -4.78 0.34
C VAL A 108 -6.56 -4.09 1.68
N VAL A 109 -6.59 -4.86 2.76
CA VAL A 109 -6.48 -4.34 4.12
C VAL A 109 -5.32 -5.00 4.82
N SER A 110 -4.43 -4.17 5.37
CA SER A 110 -3.27 -4.60 6.15
C SER A 110 -3.37 -4.04 7.55
N VAL A 111 -3.42 -4.90 8.57
CA VAL A 111 -3.60 -4.54 9.97
C VAL A 111 -2.34 -4.82 10.77
N THR A 112 -1.96 -3.86 11.60
CA THR A 112 -0.85 -3.94 12.56
C THR A 112 -1.35 -3.41 13.90
N GLY A 113 -1.87 -4.30 14.72
CA GLY A 113 -2.46 -3.89 15.98
C GLY A 113 -3.68 -3.02 15.78
N ALA A 114 -3.67 -1.82 16.37
CA ALA A 114 -4.79 -0.87 16.24
C ALA A 114 -4.79 -0.09 14.93
N ASP A 115 -3.70 -0.15 14.16
CA ASP A 115 -3.55 0.56 12.90
C ASP A 115 -3.84 -0.34 11.71
N ALA A 116 -4.53 0.20 10.71
CA ALA A 116 -4.82 -0.46 9.45
C ALA A 116 -4.59 0.44 8.25
N HIS A 117 -4.07 -0.15 7.18
CA HIS A 117 -4.01 0.46 5.85
C HIS A 117 -5.01 -0.23 4.93
N ILE A 118 -5.99 0.52 4.46
CA ILE A 118 -7.06 0.07 3.57
C ILE A 118 -6.82 0.69 2.19
N ASN A 119 -6.60 -0.15 1.20
CA ASN A 119 -6.40 0.22 -0.20
C ASN A 119 -7.63 -0.19 -0.99
N ILE A 120 -8.25 0.75 -1.70
CA ILE A 120 -9.51 0.56 -2.43
C ILE A 120 -9.32 1.02 -3.88
N CYS A 121 -9.82 0.24 -4.84
CA CYS A 121 -9.88 0.58 -6.26
C CYS A 121 -11.31 0.38 -6.76
N ALA A 122 -12.00 1.44 -7.14
CA ALA A 122 -13.41 1.34 -7.54
C ALA A 122 -13.71 2.20 -8.77
N VAL A 123 -14.84 1.92 -9.42
CA VAL A 123 -15.35 2.81 -10.47
C VAL A 123 -15.75 4.14 -9.84
N THR A 124 -15.35 5.25 -10.47
CA THR A 124 -15.68 6.60 -9.97
C THR A 124 -17.18 6.81 -10.01
N LYS A 125 -17.78 7.03 -8.83
CA LYS A 125 -19.21 7.38 -8.69
C LYS A 125 -19.43 8.44 -7.63
N PRO A 126 -20.47 9.29 -7.78
CA PRO A 126 -20.84 10.26 -6.76
C PRO A 126 -21.09 9.58 -5.42
N GLY A 127 -20.58 10.18 -4.33
CA GLY A 127 -20.81 9.69 -2.97
C GLY A 127 -19.93 8.52 -2.53
N LEU A 128 -19.05 7.98 -3.38
CA LEU A 128 -18.19 6.84 -3.02
C LEU A 128 -17.32 7.11 -1.79
N ILE A 129 -16.61 8.24 -1.76
CA ILE A 129 -15.78 8.62 -0.61
C ILE A 129 -16.61 8.81 0.66
N ALA A 130 -17.81 9.39 0.53
CA ALA A 130 -18.71 9.58 1.67
C ALA A 130 -19.21 8.25 2.21
N ALA A 131 -19.54 7.28 1.34
CA ALA A 131 -19.93 5.94 1.73
C ALA A 131 -18.79 5.19 2.44
N ILE A 132 -17.55 5.33 1.94
CA ILE A 132 -16.37 4.73 2.57
C ILE A 132 -16.15 5.33 3.97
N VAL A 133 -16.14 6.66 4.10
CA VAL A 133 -15.95 7.33 5.40
C VAL A 133 -17.07 6.97 6.37
N TYR A 134 -18.32 6.95 5.90
CA TYR A 134 -19.48 6.54 6.71
C TYR A 134 -19.34 5.11 7.23
N ALA A 135 -18.89 4.16 6.40
CA ALA A 135 -18.65 2.80 6.84
C ALA A 135 -17.56 2.74 7.93
N LEU A 136 -16.46 3.47 7.76
CA LEU A 136 -15.39 3.52 8.78
C LEU A 136 -15.90 4.12 10.10
N GLU A 137 -16.64 5.23 10.04
CA GLU A 137 -17.23 5.89 11.22
C GLU A 137 -18.24 4.99 11.95
N LYS A 138 -19.09 4.26 11.20
CA LYS A 138 -20.04 3.28 11.76
C LYS A 138 -19.35 2.22 12.62
N HIS A 139 -18.11 1.87 12.30
CA HIS A 139 -17.31 0.87 13.03
C HIS A 139 -16.32 1.47 14.03
N ASN A 140 -16.45 2.76 14.37
CA ASN A 140 -15.56 3.50 15.27
C ASN A 140 -14.07 3.45 14.83
N LEU A 141 -13.85 3.46 13.52
CA LEU A 141 -12.53 3.56 12.93
C LEU A 141 -12.21 5.03 12.65
N GLU A 142 -11.21 5.55 13.34
CA GLU A 142 -10.70 6.90 13.14
C GLU A 142 -9.81 6.93 11.89
N VAL A 143 -10.09 7.82 10.95
CA VAL A 143 -9.26 8.01 9.76
C VAL A 143 -8.13 8.98 10.08
N LEU A 144 -6.91 8.46 10.17
CA LEU A 144 -5.70 9.25 10.46
C LEU A 144 -5.17 9.96 9.21
N SER A 145 -5.16 9.26 8.07
CA SER A 145 -4.80 9.87 6.79
C SER A 145 -5.48 9.18 5.62
N ALA A 146 -5.68 9.92 4.53
CA ALA A 146 -6.23 9.38 3.31
C ALA A 146 -5.55 10.01 2.09
N HIS A 147 -5.17 9.17 1.14
CA HIS A 147 -4.69 9.58 -0.17
C HIS A 147 -5.71 9.15 -1.22
N VAL A 148 -6.16 10.11 -2.02
CA VAL A 148 -7.18 9.89 -3.06
C VAL A 148 -6.58 10.26 -4.41
N SER A 149 -6.67 9.33 -5.36
CA SER A 149 -6.35 9.60 -6.76
C SER A 149 -7.50 9.13 -7.64
N CYS A 150 -7.98 9.99 -8.52
CA CYS A 150 -9.14 9.73 -9.36
C CYS A 150 -8.81 10.06 -10.83
N ASP A 151 -9.27 9.21 -11.74
CA ASP A 151 -9.32 9.46 -13.18
C ASP A 151 -10.78 9.42 -13.69
N TYR A 152 -10.98 9.43 -15.02
CA TYR A 152 -12.31 9.42 -15.63
C TYR A 152 -13.16 8.20 -15.31
N PHE A 153 -12.55 7.07 -14.92
CA PHE A 153 -13.24 5.79 -14.74
C PHE A 153 -13.00 5.18 -13.36
N ARG A 154 -11.89 5.50 -12.69
CA ARG A 154 -11.45 4.85 -11.46
C ARG A 154 -11.09 5.85 -10.38
N SER A 155 -11.42 5.48 -9.15
CA SER A 155 -11.00 6.14 -7.93
C SER A 155 -10.21 5.14 -7.10
N MET A 156 -9.02 5.55 -6.67
CA MET A 156 -8.14 4.81 -5.78
C MET A 156 -8.05 5.54 -4.45
N PHE A 157 -8.24 4.81 -3.35
CA PHE A 157 -8.14 5.32 -2.00
C PHE A 157 -7.10 4.52 -1.24
N MET A 158 -6.17 5.19 -0.57
CA MET A 158 -5.29 4.59 0.42
C MET A 158 -5.59 5.28 1.74
N ILE A 159 -6.16 4.54 2.68
CA ILE A 159 -6.68 5.08 3.93
C ILE A 159 -5.91 4.43 5.06
N HIS A 160 -5.29 5.25 5.91
CA HIS A 160 -4.75 4.83 7.20
C HIS A 160 -5.81 5.12 8.25
N ALA A 161 -6.31 4.05 8.87
CA ALA A 161 -7.32 4.11 9.90
C ALA A 161 -6.79 3.47 11.19
N GLN A 162 -7.29 3.94 12.32
CA GLN A 162 -7.01 3.39 13.63
C GLN A 162 -8.32 3.02 14.30
N ALA A 163 -8.39 1.83 14.88
CA ALA A 163 -9.55 1.43 15.66
C ALA A 163 -9.47 2.08 17.04
N ASN A 164 -10.51 2.83 17.43
CA ASN A 164 -10.56 3.49 18.73
C ASN A 164 -10.91 2.47 19.83
N GLY A 165 -9.89 1.73 20.29
CA GLY A 165 -9.96 0.93 21.51
C GLY A 165 -9.44 1.74 22.68
N ALA A 166 -10.18 1.79 23.80
CA ALA A 166 -9.70 2.40 25.02
C ALA A 166 -8.26 1.95 25.34
N PRO A 167 -7.37 2.85 25.80
CA PRO A 167 -5.99 2.50 26.04
C PRO A 167 -5.88 1.57 27.25
N ASP A 168 -4.95 0.62 27.13
CA ASP A 168 -4.39 -0.23 28.20
C ASP A 168 -5.25 -1.36 28.76
N THR A 169 -5.38 -2.46 27.98
CA THR A 169 -5.22 -3.84 28.49
C THR A 169 -5.18 -4.83 27.31
N PHE A 170 -3.98 -5.30 26.95
CA PHE A 170 -3.78 -6.40 25.99
C PHE A 170 -4.13 -7.77 26.62
N PRO A 171 -4.28 -8.88 25.85
CA PRO A 171 -4.25 -9.02 24.39
C PRO A 171 -5.49 -9.76 23.84
N GLU A 172 -6.26 -9.10 22.98
CA GLU A 172 -7.10 -9.84 22.04
C GLU A 172 -6.91 -9.19 20.67
N ALA A 173 -5.99 -9.76 19.88
CA ALA A 173 -5.76 -9.34 18.50
C ALA A 173 -6.98 -9.68 17.60
N LEU A 174 -7.84 -10.60 18.06
CA LEU A 174 -9.00 -11.12 17.34
C LEU A 174 -10.15 -10.10 17.18
N PRO A 175 -10.60 -9.34 18.21
CA PRO A 175 -11.69 -8.37 18.02
C PRO A 175 -11.33 -7.24 17.05
N LEU A 176 -10.06 -6.85 16.92
CA LEU A 176 -9.69 -5.68 16.15
C LEU A 176 -9.63 -5.96 14.65
N GLU A 177 -9.07 -7.11 14.28
CA GLU A 177 -9.13 -7.66 12.92
C GLU A 177 -10.58 -7.75 12.43
N GLU A 178 -11.48 -8.25 13.27
CA GLU A 178 -12.90 -8.42 12.91
C GLU A 178 -13.63 -7.08 12.72
N ILE A 179 -13.27 -6.03 13.46
CA ILE A 179 -13.80 -4.67 13.22
C ILE A 179 -13.40 -4.16 11.84
N PHE A 180 -12.12 -4.31 11.47
CA PHE A 180 -11.65 -3.89 10.14
C PHE A 180 -12.30 -4.70 9.02
N LYS A 181 -12.45 -6.03 9.20
CA LYS A 181 -13.17 -6.87 8.22
C LYS A 181 -14.63 -6.44 8.08
N SER A 182 -15.34 -6.21 9.18
CA SER A 182 -16.74 -5.80 9.16
C SER A 182 -16.93 -4.45 8.45
N ALA A 183 -16.01 -3.50 8.67
CA ALA A 183 -16.02 -2.23 7.94
C ALA A 183 -15.81 -2.41 6.44
N VAL A 184 -14.92 -3.33 6.04
CA VAL A 184 -14.66 -3.64 4.63
C VAL A 184 -15.86 -4.33 3.98
N GLU A 185 -16.54 -5.22 4.68
CA GLU A 185 -17.77 -5.86 4.21
C GLU A 185 -18.86 -4.84 3.88
N ASP A 186 -18.98 -3.79 4.68
CA ASP A 186 -19.89 -2.67 4.41
C ASP A 186 -19.43 -1.80 3.23
N ILE A 187 -18.13 -1.74 2.91
CA ILE A 187 -17.55 -0.99 1.79
C ILE A 187 -17.71 -1.75 0.46
N ILE A 188 -17.61 -3.09 0.46
CA ILE A 188 -17.64 -3.94 -0.75
C ILE A 188 -18.78 -3.61 -1.73
N PRO A 189 -20.05 -3.42 -1.28
CA PRO A 189 -21.16 -3.06 -2.15
C PRO A 189 -20.96 -1.72 -2.88
N TRP A 190 -20.17 -0.82 -2.31
CA TRP A 190 -19.87 0.49 -2.89
C TRP A 190 -18.70 0.46 -3.86
N ILE A 191 -17.90 -0.60 -3.89
CA ILE A 191 -16.70 -0.67 -4.76
C ILE A 191 -16.83 -1.71 -5.88
N SER A 192 -17.97 -2.40 -5.92
CA SER A 192 -18.39 -3.32 -6.99
C SER A 192 -18.96 -2.58 -8.20
#